data_AF-A0A975NHA2-F1
#
_entry.id   AF-A0A975NHA2-F1
#
_cell.length_a   1.000
_cell.length_b   1.000
_cell.length_c   1.000
_cell.angle_alpha   90.00
_cell.angle_beta   90.00
_cell.angle_gamma   90.00
#
_symmetry.space_group_name_H-M   'P 1'
#
loop_
_entity.id
_entity.type
_entity.pdbx_description
1 polymer ?
#
loop_
_entity_poly.entity_id
_entity_poly.type
_entity_poly.pdbx_seq_one_letter_code
_entity_poly.pdbx_strand_id
1 'polypeptide(L)'
;MQTDWAPAHSDALREYLAKGMSFAEIAHAINAKFDTAYSRNATIGRAKRMGLAGSDRRAEPNGWPQQLSAPRLCKLRERQAAESKRLLPVSERAERINLRCVQILPRHLSLIDLEAGDCRYPYGGDDEGEPITFCGHPQREGSSYCAGHFHLTHGPGTASERAAVPVSLRLVEAA
;
A
#
# COMPACT_ATOMS: atom_id res chain seq x y z
N MET A 1 3.13 -8.11 -20.97
CA MET A 1 2.70 -7.10 -19.97
C MET A 1 3.43 -5.80 -20.28
N GLN A 2 2.76 -4.86 -20.93
CA GLN A 2 3.35 -3.56 -21.25
C GLN A 2 3.44 -2.75 -19.96
N THR A 3 4.64 -2.61 -19.42
CA THR A 3 4.89 -1.60 -18.39
C THR A 3 4.67 -0.23 -19.01
N ASP A 4 3.81 0.60 -18.42
CA ASP A 4 3.53 2.00 -18.83
C ASP A 4 4.77 2.91 -18.92
N TRP A 5 5.94 2.37 -18.62
CA TRP A 5 7.25 2.99 -18.76
C TRP A 5 8.04 2.29 -19.87
N ALA A 6 8.14 2.95 -21.01
CA ALA A 6 9.08 2.56 -22.05
C ALA A 6 10.52 2.56 -21.50
N PRO A 7 11.40 1.67 -21.98
CA PRO A 7 12.80 1.63 -21.56
C PRO A 7 13.48 2.99 -21.79
N ALA A 8 13.21 3.65 -22.92
CA ALA A 8 13.74 4.99 -23.24
C ALA A 8 13.40 6.06 -22.17
N HIS A 9 12.22 6.02 -21.57
CA HIS A 9 11.82 6.97 -20.51
C HIS A 9 12.56 6.65 -19.20
N SER A 10 12.76 5.36 -18.93
CA SER A 10 13.49 4.88 -17.76
C SER A 10 14.97 5.24 -17.82
N ASP A 11 15.54 5.25 -19.03
CA ASP A 11 16.92 5.63 -19.30
C ASP A 11 17.11 7.14 -19.15
N ALA A 12 16.19 7.93 -19.71
CA ALA A 12 16.17 9.37 -19.51
C ALA A 12 16.01 9.75 -18.03
N LEU A 13 15.18 9.02 -17.26
CA LEU A 13 15.05 9.22 -15.82
C LEU A 13 16.38 9.01 -15.09
N ARG A 14 17.20 8.01 -15.48
CA ARG A 14 18.55 7.81 -14.91
C ARG A 14 19.49 8.96 -15.25
N GLU A 15 19.47 9.40 -16.50
CA GLU A 15 20.32 10.50 -16.97
C GLU A 15 20.01 11.81 -16.23
N TYR A 16 18.73 12.17 -16.08
CA TYR A 16 18.35 13.40 -15.38
C TYR A 16 18.59 13.34 -13.86
N LEU A 17 18.50 12.14 -13.27
CA LEU A 17 18.88 11.94 -11.86
C LEU A 17 20.39 12.13 -11.67
N ALA A 18 21.20 11.63 -12.60
CA ALA A 18 22.66 11.85 -12.59
C ALA A 18 23.04 13.32 -12.77
N LYS A 19 22.20 14.09 -13.48
CA LYS A 19 22.32 15.56 -13.61
C LYS A 19 21.86 16.33 -12.36
N GLY A 20 21.35 15.65 -11.33
CA GLY A 20 20.93 16.28 -10.07
C GLY A 20 19.60 17.02 -10.13
N MET A 21 18.78 16.81 -11.17
CA MET A 21 17.47 17.45 -11.29
C MET A 21 16.48 16.92 -10.24
N SER A 22 15.55 17.76 -9.81
CA SER A 22 14.46 17.33 -8.92
C SER A 22 13.44 16.47 -9.68
N PHE A 23 12.74 15.58 -8.96
CA PHE A 23 11.73 14.71 -9.59
C PHE A 23 10.59 15.45 -10.31
N ALA A 24 10.30 16.70 -9.93
CA ALA A 24 9.31 17.52 -10.61
C ALA A 24 9.85 18.01 -11.97
N GLU A 25 11.07 18.53 -12.00
CA GLU A 25 11.76 18.96 -13.23
C GLU A 25 11.96 17.77 -14.17
N ILE A 26 12.31 16.60 -13.64
CA ILE A 26 12.47 15.38 -14.43
C ILE A 26 11.16 14.97 -15.09
N ALA A 27 10.03 15.07 -14.38
CA ALA A 27 8.72 14.78 -14.97
C ALA A 27 8.42 15.72 -16.14
N HIS A 28 8.65 17.03 -15.96
CA HIS A 28 8.48 17.99 -17.04
C HIS A 28 9.42 17.75 -18.23
N ALA A 29 10.69 17.39 -17.97
CA ALA A 29 11.67 17.11 -19.02
C ALA A 29 11.33 15.85 -19.83
N ILE A 30 10.90 14.77 -19.16
CA ILE A 30 10.46 13.54 -19.83
C ILE A 30 9.19 13.80 -20.64
N ASN A 31 8.23 14.52 -20.07
CA ASN A 31 6.99 14.89 -20.75
C ASN A 31 7.26 15.71 -22.02
N ALA A 32 8.16 16.70 -21.94
CA ALA A 32 8.55 17.52 -23.07
C ALA A 32 9.32 16.74 -24.16
N LYS A 33 10.15 15.77 -23.75
CA LYS A 33 11.00 15.00 -24.68
C LYS A 33 10.24 13.89 -25.41
N PHE A 34 9.29 13.24 -24.74
CA PHE A 34 8.61 12.05 -25.24
C PHE A 34 7.11 12.25 -25.47
N ASP A 35 6.60 13.48 -25.34
CA ASP A 35 5.17 13.83 -25.44
C ASP A 35 4.29 12.92 -24.54
N THR A 36 4.69 12.85 -23.27
CA THR A 36 4.02 12.01 -22.25
C THR A 36 3.44 12.88 -21.13
N ALA A 37 2.54 12.30 -20.33
CA ALA A 37 1.88 12.99 -19.23
C ALA A 37 2.19 12.35 -17.87
N TYR A 38 3.47 12.16 -17.54
CA TYR A 38 3.88 11.65 -16.24
C TYR A 38 3.80 12.72 -15.15
N SER A 39 3.27 12.34 -13.99
CA SER A 39 3.28 13.19 -12.79
C SER A 39 4.59 13.06 -12.01
N ARG A 40 4.88 14.02 -11.13
CA ARG A 40 6.02 13.94 -10.19
C ARG A 40 6.05 12.63 -9.39
N ASN A 41 4.89 12.10 -9.00
CA ASN A 41 4.83 10.85 -8.24
C ASN A 41 5.12 9.63 -9.11
N ALA A 42 4.82 9.70 -10.41
CA ALA A 42 5.16 8.65 -11.37
C ALA A 42 6.69 8.51 -11.52
N THR A 43 7.43 9.63 -11.60
CA THR A 43 8.91 9.59 -11.69
C THR A 43 9.55 9.11 -10.38
N ILE A 44 9.03 9.52 -9.22
CA ILE A 44 9.49 9.02 -7.91
C ILE A 44 9.23 7.51 -7.78
N GLY A 45 8.02 7.07 -8.08
CA GLY A 45 7.63 5.66 -7.99
C GLY A 45 8.47 4.80 -8.93
N ARG A 46 8.74 5.29 -10.15
CA ARG A 46 9.62 4.60 -11.09
C ARG A 46 11.06 4.53 -10.59
N ALA A 47 11.61 5.63 -10.08
CA ALA A 47 12.97 5.66 -9.55
C ALA A 47 13.18 4.69 -8.38
N LYS A 48 12.19 4.58 -7.48
CA LYS A 48 12.20 3.59 -6.38
C LYS A 48 12.21 2.16 -6.89
N ARG A 49 11.34 1.82 -7.84
CA ARG A 49 11.31 0.47 -8.45
C ARG A 49 12.60 0.13 -9.22
N MET A 50 13.31 1.15 -9.72
CA MET A 50 14.63 0.99 -10.36
C MET A 50 15.80 1.01 -9.36
N GLY A 51 15.55 1.11 -8.05
CA GLY A 51 16.61 1.18 -7.04
C GLY A 51 17.43 2.47 -7.05
N LEU A 52 17.01 3.49 -7.81
CA LEU A 52 17.75 4.75 -7.98
C LEU A 52 17.49 5.74 -6.83
N ALA A 53 16.42 5.53 -6.07
CA ALA A 53 16.01 6.41 -4.97
C ALA A 53 16.43 5.86 -3.59
N GLY A 54 17.62 5.24 -3.52
CA GLY A 54 18.09 4.54 -2.32
C GLY A 54 19.59 4.27 -2.32
N SER A 55 20.40 5.32 -2.26
CA SER A 55 21.66 5.33 -1.51
C SER A 55 22.08 6.79 -1.35
N ASP A 56 22.04 7.27 -0.11
CA ASP A 56 22.67 8.50 0.34
C ASP A 56 22.23 9.80 -0.38
N ARG A 57 21.06 10.35 0.00
CA ARG A 57 20.92 11.81 -0.05
C ARG A 57 21.83 12.36 1.04
N ARG A 58 23.10 12.60 0.69
CA ARG A 58 23.94 13.56 1.40
C ARG A 58 23.09 14.80 1.66
N ALA A 59 22.94 15.11 2.94
CA ALA A 59 22.42 16.38 3.39
C ALA A 59 23.44 17.44 2.99
N GLU A 60 23.27 18.05 1.82
CA GLU A 60 23.97 19.29 1.50
C GLU A 60 23.17 20.44 2.11
N PRO A 61 23.77 21.24 3.02
CA PRO A 61 23.18 22.44 3.54
C PRO A 61 23.55 23.59 2.60
N ASN A 62 22.62 24.10 1.81
CA ASN A 62 22.76 25.48 1.35
C ASN A 62 21.40 26.08 0.99
N GLY A 63 21.09 27.15 1.73
CA GLY A 63 19.85 27.90 1.62
C GLY A 63 19.80 28.73 0.35
N TRP A 64 18.63 28.77 -0.28
CA TRP A 64 18.26 29.77 -1.27
C TRP A 64 16.95 30.44 -0.87
N PRO A 65 16.77 31.74 -1.15
CA PRO A 65 15.75 32.58 -0.52
C PRO A 65 14.37 32.30 -1.07
N GLN A 66 13.37 32.21 -0.18
CA GLN A 66 11.96 32.08 -0.56
C GLN A 66 11.50 33.35 -1.27
N GLN A 67 11.27 33.25 -2.59
CA GLN A 67 10.55 34.28 -3.32
C GLN A 67 9.06 34.16 -2.97
N LEU A 68 8.61 35.12 -2.16
CA LEU A 68 7.24 35.29 -1.70
C LEU A 68 6.29 35.44 -2.90
N SER A 69 5.31 34.54 -3.01
CA SER A 69 4.09 34.77 -3.80
C SER A 69 2.85 34.50 -2.93
N ALA A 70 2.09 35.59 -2.79
CA ALA A 70 0.80 35.91 -2.15
C ALA A 70 0.01 34.89 -1.29
N PRO A 71 -0.76 35.37 -0.30
CA PRO A 71 -1.05 34.61 0.91
C PRO A 71 -2.54 34.26 1.02
N ARG A 72 -2.96 33.01 0.73
CA ARG A 72 -4.29 32.55 1.19
C ARG A 72 -4.25 31.08 1.62
N LEU A 73 -4.72 30.85 2.85
CA LEU A 73 -4.99 29.57 3.54
C LEU A 73 -3.87 28.86 4.34
N CYS A 74 -2.83 29.57 4.79
CA CYS A 74 -1.83 28.97 5.71
C CYS A 74 -2.32 28.81 7.17
N LYS A 75 -3.33 29.57 7.61
CA LYS A 75 -3.70 29.62 9.04
C LYS A 75 -4.51 28.42 9.58
N LEU A 76 -5.09 27.58 8.72
CA LEU A 76 -5.74 26.33 9.17
C LEU A 76 -4.71 25.23 9.45
N ARG A 77 -3.61 25.23 8.70
CA ARG A 77 -2.54 24.24 8.80
C ARG A 77 -1.66 24.44 10.04
N GLU A 78 -1.52 25.68 10.52
CA GLU A 78 -0.71 25.99 11.71
C GLU A 78 -1.33 25.46 13.02
N ARG A 79 -2.67 25.50 13.16
CA ARG A 79 -3.34 24.87 14.32
C ARG A 79 -3.27 23.35 14.28
N GLN A 80 -3.34 22.75 13.09
CA GLN A 80 -3.21 21.30 12.94
C GLN A 80 -1.77 20.82 13.15
N ALA A 81 -0.75 21.60 12.75
CA ALA A 81 0.65 21.24 12.90
C ALA A 81 1.15 21.24 14.36
N ALA A 82 0.60 22.12 15.22
CA ALA A 82 0.93 22.13 16.65
C ALA A 82 0.35 20.91 17.39
N GLU A 83 -0.87 20.49 17.05
CA GLU A 83 -1.52 19.28 17.59
C GLU A 83 -0.93 17.98 17.01
N SER A 84 -0.28 18.06 15.84
CA SER A 84 0.35 16.92 15.16
C SER A 84 1.71 16.52 15.75
N LYS A 85 2.24 17.26 16.74
CA LYS A 85 3.38 16.79 17.56
C LYS A 85 2.93 15.76 18.62
N ARG A 86 1.94 14.93 18.30
CA ARG A 86 1.83 13.64 18.97
C ARG A 86 3.10 12.89 18.61
N LEU A 87 3.95 12.70 19.61
CA LEU A 87 5.05 11.77 19.60
C LEU A 87 4.54 10.53 18.87
N LEU A 88 5.02 10.31 17.64
CA LEU A 88 4.84 9.02 17.00
C LEU A 88 5.46 8.06 18.01
N PRO A 89 4.68 7.11 18.57
CA PRO A 89 5.29 6.11 19.40
C PRO A 89 6.38 5.51 18.52
N VAL A 90 7.62 5.54 18.99
CA VAL A 90 8.61 4.59 18.49
C VAL A 90 7.88 3.27 18.52
N SER A 91 7.60 2.72 17.34
CA SER A 91 7.12 1.36 17.25
C SER A 91 8.30 0.54 17.73
N GLU A 92 8.38 0.32 19.04
CA GLU A 92 9.12 -0.80 19.59
C GLU A 92 8.72 -1.98 18.73
N ARG A 93 9.73 -2.71 18.24
CA ARG A 93 9.53 -3.90 17.43
C ARG A 93 8.57 -4.78 18.22
N ALA A 94 7.29 -4.75 17.84
CA ALA A 94 6.22 -5.27 18.65
C ALA A 94 6.60 -6.69 19.02
N GLU A 95 6.73 -6.93 20.32
CA GLU A 95 6.95 -8.26 20.85
C GLU A 95 5.94 -9.18 20.17
N ARG A 96 6.42 -10.29 19.62
CA ARG A 96 5.69 -11.15 18.69
C ARG A 96 4.30 -11.35 19.29
N ILE A 97 3.29 -10.76 18.66
CA ILE A 97 1.93 -10.80 19.19
C ILE A 97 1.61 -12.28 19.30
N ASN A 98 1.38 -12.76 20.53
CA ASN A 98 0.85 -14.09 20.75
C ASN A 98 -0.50 -14.09 20.06
N LEU A 99 -0.53 -14.63 18.83
CA LEU A 99 -1.75 -14.75 18.06
C LEU A 99 -2.74 -15.48 18.96
N ARG A 100 -3.97 -14.96 19.05
CA ARG A 100 -5.03 -15.65 19.79
C ARG A 100 -5.23 -16.99 19.08
N CYS A 101 -4.62 -18.05 19.58
CA CYS A 101 -4.86 -19.39 19.07
C CYS A 101 -6.29 -19.74 19.47
N VAL A 102 -7.23 -19.63 18.53
CA VAL A 102 -8.49 -20.32 18.71
C VAL A 102 -8.18 -21.81 18.59
N GLN A 103 -8.65 -22.61 19.54
CA GLN A 103 -8.60 -24.07 19.46
C GLN A 103 -9.59 -24.58 18.39
N ILE A 104 -9.36 -24.19 17.13
CA ILE A 104 -9.99 -24.81 15.97
C ILE A 104 -8.96 -25.80 15.43
N LEU A 105 -9.32 -27.08 15.40
CA LEU A 105 -8.58 -28.08 14.65
C LEU A 105 -9.07 -28.02 13.21
N PRO A 106 -8.31 -27.46 12.24
CA PRO A 106 -8.77 -27.35 10.86
C PRO A 106 -8.88 -28.71 10.18
N ARG A 107 -9.73 -28.78 9.14
CA ARG A 107 -9.85 -29.96 8.26
C ARG A 107 -8.74 -30.06 7.21
N HIS A 108 -7.91 -29.02 7.07
CA HIS A 108 -6.81 -28.95 6.09
C HIS A 108 -7.24 -29.29 4.66
N LEU A 109 -8.26 -28.61 4.16
CA LEU A 109 -8.73 -28.79 2.78
C LEU A 109 -7.78 -28.08 1.80
N SER A 110 -7.56 -28.65 0.62
CA SER A 110 -6.87 -27.95 -0.46
C SER A 110 -7.78 -26.88 -1.08
N LEU A 111 -7.24 -26.00 -1.92
CA LEU A 111 -8.05 -25.02 -2.65
C LEU A 111 -9.11 -25.69 -3.54
N ILE A 112 -8.80 -26.86 -4.07
CA ILE A 112 -9.64 -27.59 -5.02
C ILE A 112 -10.83 -28.24 -4.30
N ASP A 113 -10.61 -28.69 -3.06
CA ASP A 113 -11.61 -29.40 -2.26
C ASP A 113 -12.52 -28.46 -1.46
N LEU A 114 -12.31 -27.14 -1.56
CA LEU A 114 -13.01 -26.15 -0.75
C LEU A 114 -14.38 -25.82 -1.32
N GLU A 115 -15.45 -26.11 -0.58
CA GLU A 115 -16.81 -25.83 -1.02
C GLU A 115 -17.27 -24.40 -0.68
N ALA A 116 -18.38 -23.95 -1.28
CA ALA A 116 -18.90 -22.60 -1.09
C ALA A 116 -19.19 -22.27 0.39
N GLY A 117 -19.62 -23.27 1.17
CA GLY A 117 -19.97 -23.17 2.59
C GLY A 117 -18.81 -23.44 3.55
N ASP A 118 -17.58 -23.57 3.06
CA ASP A 118 -16.42 -23.87 3.90
C ASP A 118 -15.65 -22.60 4.31
N CYS A 119 -15.09 -22.66 5.52
CA CYS A 119 -14.25 -21.61 6.08
C CYS A 119 -12.92 -21.51 5.30
N ARG A 120 -12.69 -20.33 4.72
CA ARG A 120 -11.56 -20.03 3.83
C ARG A 120 -10.31 -19.51 4.56
N TYR A 121 -10.18 -19.81 5.86
CA TYR A 121 -9.03 -19.39 6.64
C TYR A 121 -7.80 -20.24 6.26
N PRO A 122 -6.69 -19.63 5.79
CA PRO A 122 -5.52 -20.36 5.31
C PRO A 122 -4.61 -20.83 6.45
N TYR A 123 -3.93 -21.95 6.22
CA TYR A 123 -2.92 -22.57 7.08
C TYR A 123 -1.71 -23.01 6.25
N GLY A 124 -0.52 -22.81 6.79
CA GLY A 124 0.74 -23.16 6.14
C GLY A 124 1.09 -22.23 4.97
N GLY A 125 2.13 -22.60 4.21
CA GLY A 125 2.63 -21.78 3.10
C GLY A 125 3.48 -20.59 3.54
N ASP A 126 3.98 -20.64 4.78
CA ASP A 126 4.92 -19.64 5.29
C ASP A 126 6.32 -19.86 4.69
N ASP A 127 6.65 -21.10 4.31
CA ASP A 127 7.92 -21.50 3.69
C ASP A 127 7.74 -21.94 2.22
N GLU A 128 8.83 -21.85 1.45
CA GLU A 128 8.85 -22.19 0.03
C GLU A 128 8.57 -23.69 -0.18
N GLY A 129 7.47 -24.01 -0.87
CA GLY A 129 7.09 -25.39 -1.17
C GLY A 129 6.10 -26.01 -0.19
N GLU A 130 5.70 -25.32 0.88
CA GLU A 130 4.62 -25.80 1.74
C GLU A 130 3.24 -25.61 1.10
N PRO A 131 2.38 -26.64 1.08
CA PRO A 131 1.04 -26.51 0.53
C PRO A 131 0.16 -25.65 1.44
N ILE A 132 -0.49 -24.65 0.85
CA ILE A 132 -1.51 -23.86 1.54
C ILE A 132 -2.76 -24.73 1.69
N THR A 133 -3.23 -24.88 2.93
CA THR A 133 -4.47 -25.60 3.26
C THR A 133 -5.47 -24.67 3.93
N PHE A 134 -6.73 -25.06 3.99
CA PHE A 134 -7.83 -24.24 4.50
C PHE A 134 -8.57 -24.93 5.65
N CYS A 135 -9.19 -24.12 6.51
CA CYS A 135 -9.91 -24.58 7.69
C CYS A 135 -11.04 -25.59 7.40
N GLY A 136 -11.87 -25.34 6.39
CA GLY A 136 -12.94 -26.26 5.98
C GLY A 136 -14.13 -26.41 6.95
N HIS A 137 -14.19 -25.66 8.05
CA HIS A 137 -15.37 -25.67 8.94
C HIS A 137 -16.55 -24.94 8.31
N PRO A 138 -17.80 -25.25 8.68
CA PRO A 138 -18.96 -24.52 8.21
C PRO A 138 -18.81 -23.01 8.40
N GLN A 139 -19.00 -22.28 7.31
CA GLN A 139 -19.00 -20.83 7.25
C GLN A 139 -20.12 -20.25 8.14
N ARG A 140 -19.83 -19.13 8.80
CA ARG A 140 -20.85 -18.30 9.46
C ARG A 140 -21.59 -17.46 8.41
N GLU A 141 -22.90 -17.27 8.58
CA GLU A 141 -23.69 -16.40 7.71
C GLU A 141 -23.09 -15.00 7.57
N GLY A 142 -22.99 -14.51 6.33
CA GLY A 142 -22.41 -13.21 6.01
C GLY A 142 -20.88 -13.11 6.16
N SER A 143 -20.17 -14.22 6.36
CA SER A 143 -18.70 -14.24 6.42
C SER A 143 -18.12 -15.33 5.53
N SER A 144 -16.86 -15.23 5.12
CA SER A 144 -16.13 -16.33 4.47
C SER A 144 -15.48 -17.31 5.46
N TYR A 145 -15.71 -17.13 6.76
CA TYR A 145 -15.03 -17.83 7.84
C TYR A 145 -16.01 -18.50 8.81
N CYS A 146 -15.58 -19.55 9.51
CA CYS A 146 -16.31 -20.13 10.64
C CYS A 146 -16.32 -19.16 11.83
N ALA A 147 -17.14 -19.43 12.85
CA ALA A 147 -17.31 -18.53 13.99
C ALA A 147 -15.98 -18.15 14.68
N GLY A 148 -15.06 -19.10 14.91
CA GLY A 148 -13.78 -18.78 15.55
C GLY A 148 -12.84 -17.96 14.65
N HIS A 149 -12.73 -18.29 13.37
CA HIS A 149 -11.91 -17.51 12.42
C HIS A 149 -12.53 -16.14 12.07
N PHE A 150 -13.84 -16.00 12.18
CA PHE A 150 -14.50 -14.70 12.08
C PHE A 150 -13.96 -13.75 13.16
N HIS A 151 -13.93 -14.18 14.42
CA HIS A 151 -13.43 -13.34 15.52
C HIS A 151 -11.93 -13.07 15.48
N LEU A 152 -11.16 -13.90 14.77
CA LEU A 152 -9.73 -13.66 14.55
C LEU A 152 -9.47 -12.61 13.47
N THR A 153 -10.25 -12.64 12.41
CA THR A 153 -10.07 -11.76 11.25
C THR A 153 -10.80 -10.42 11.41
N HIS A 154 -11.87 -10.38 12.21
CA HIS A 154 -12.67 -9.17 12.43
C HIS A 154 -12.27 -8.52 13.76
N GLY A 155 -11.51 -7.44 13.66
CA GLY A 155 -11.32 -6.50 14.77
C GLY A 155 -12.51 -5.55 14.93
N PRO A 156 -12.46 -4.62 15.90
CA PRO A 156 -13.47 -3.56 16.05
C PRO A 156 -13.54 -2.59 14.83
N GLY A 157 -12.70 -2.80 13.82
CA GLY A 157 -12.49 -1.91 12.69
C GLY A 157 -11.86 -0.58 13.11
N THR A 158 -11.28 0.11 12.14
CA THR A 158 -10.98 1.53 12.24
C THR A 158 -12.28 2.34 12.14
N ALA A 159 -12.28 3.58 12.64
CA ALA A 159 -13.46 4.45 12.51
C ALA A 159 -13.89 4.65 11.05
N SER A 160 -12.93 4.64 10.11
CA SER A 160 -13.19 4.73 8.67
C SER A 160 -13.89 3.48 8.13
N GLU A 161 -13.50 2.28 8.55
CA GLU A 161 -14.13 1.02 8.12
C GLU A 161 -15.57 0.93 8.65
N ARG A 162 -15.84 1.39 9.87
CA ARG A 162 -17.20 1.44 10.42
C ARG A 162 -18.09 2.47 9.75
N ALA A 163 -17.51 3.53 9.18
CA ALA A 163 -18.23 4.56 8.45
C ALA A 163 -18.44 4.21 6.97
N ALA A 164 -17.78 3.16 6.47
CA ALA A 164 -17.93 2.72 5.09
C ALA A 164 -19.34 2.11 4.90
N VAL A 165 -20.13 2.73 4.02
CA VAL A 165 -21.45 2.23 3.65
C VAL A 165 -21.25 1.02 2.72
N PRO A 166 -22.01 -0.07 2.87
CA PRO A 166 -21.95 -1.20 1.95
C PRO A 166 -22.22 -0.72 0.52
N VAL A 167 -21.23 -0.93 -0.36
CA VAL A 167 -21.35 -0.63 -1.78
C VAL A 167 -22.05 -1.80 -2.45
N SER A 168 -23.30 -1.62 -2.86
CA SER A 168 -24.00 -2.59 -3.70
C SER A 168 -23.46 -2.53 -5.12
N LEU A 169 -22.64 -3.50 -5.50
CA LEU A 169 -22.22 -3.67 -6.90
C LEU A 169 -23.34 -4.37 -7.67
N ARG A 170 -23.86 -3.74 -8.73
CA ARG A 170 -24.74 -4.40 -9.69
C ARG A 170 -23.89 -5.17 -10.70
N LEU A 171 -24.20 -6.46 -10.88
CA LEU A 171 -23.65 -7.25 -11.96
C LEU A 171 -24.22 -6.71 -13.28
N VAL A 172 -23.37 -6.33 -14.22
CA VAL A 172 -23.78 -5.98 -15.59
C VAL A 172 -23.49 -7.20 -16.44
N GLU A 173 -24.52 -7.77 -17.09
CA GLU A 173 -24.33 -8.86 -18.05
C GLU A 173 -23.44 -8.38 -19.20
N ALA A 174 -22.36 -9.13 -19.46
CA ALA A 174 -21.55 -8.94 -20.64
C ALA A 174 -22.26 -9.58 -21.82
N ALA A 175 -22.66 -8.76 -22.80
CA ALA A 175 -23.26 -9.19 -24.07
C ALA A 175 -22.20 -9.70 -25.06
#